data_AF-A0A959BZ58-F1
#
_entry.id   AF-A0A959BZ58-F1
#
_cell.length_a   1.000
_cell.length_b   1.000
_cell.length_c   1.000
_cell.angle_alpha   90.00
_cell.angle_beta   90.00
_cell.angle_gamma   90.00
#
_symmetry.space_group_name_H-M   'P 1'
#
loop_
_entity.id
_entity.type
_entity.pdbx_description
1 polymer ?
#
loop_
_entity_poly.entity_id
_entity_poly.type
_entity_poly.pdbx_seq_one_letter_code
_entity_poly.pdbx_strand_id
1 'polypeptide(L)' 'MKIRDLGFEFDDHNCDSRREGDWLIFECQKCTYVRKINFKTREMKVTQGDPTALHRGFRKPVGIQPGKINLN' A
#
# COMPACT_ATOMS: atom_id res chain seq x y z
N MET A 1 -18.21 12.65 -13.07
CA MET A 1 -18.60 11.23 -12.95
C MET A 1 -17.42 10.48 -12.36
N LYS A 2 -17.57 9.84 -11.19
CA LYS A 2 -16.47 9.09 -10.58
C LYS A 2 -16.57 7.65 -11.07
N ILE A 3 -15.45 7.03 -11.44
CA ILE A 3 -15.37 5.66 -12.00
C ILE A 3 -16.07 4.59 -11.12
N ARG A 4 -16.30 4.89 -9.83
CA ARG A 4 -17.05 4.06 -8.89
C ARG A 4 -18.52 3.82 -9.24
N ASP A 5 -19.12 4.65 -10.10
CA ASP A 5 -20.56 4.59 -10.40
C ASP A 5 -20.90 3.59 -11.55
N LEU A 6 -19.89 2.91 -12.11
CA LEU A 6 -20.03 2.00 -13.27
C LEU A 6 -20.22 0.52 -12.92
N GLY A 7 -20.35 0.15 -11.65
CA GLY A 7 -20.64 -1.24 -11.25
C GLY A 7 -19.51 -2.24 -11.52
N PHE A 8 -18.28 -1.79 -11.81
CA PHE A 8 -17.12 -2.67 -11.86
C PHE A 8 -16.73 -3.07 -10.43
N GLU A 9 -17.06 -4.32 -10.06
CA GLU A 9 -16.49 -4.96 -8.88
C GLU A 9 -15.03 -5.26 -9.16
N PHE A 10 -14.14 -4.35 -8.78
CA PHE A 10 -12.72 -4.66 -8.74
C PHE A 10 -12.44 -5.55 -7.52
N ASP A 11 -11.70 -6.65 -7.72
CA ASP A 11 -11.28 -7.51 -6.60
C ASP A 11 -10.33 -6.70 -5.70
N ASP A 12 -10.77 -6.42 -4.47
CA ASP A 12 -9.97 -5.72 -3.48
C ASP A 12 -8.98 -6.70 -2.83
N HIS A 13 -7.69 -6.39 -2.96
CA HIS A 13 -6.59 -7.17 -2.40
C HIS A 13 -6.00 -6.41 -1.21
N ASN A 14 -6.01 -7.05 -0.03
CA ASN A 14 -5.33 -6.51 1.14
C ASN A 14 -3.87 -6.96 1.13
N CYS A 15 -2.96 -5.99 1.19
CA CYS A 15 -1.53 -6.21 1.27
C CYS A 15 -1.04 -6.06 2.70
N ASP A 16 -0.32 -7.08 3.17
CA ASP A 16 0.37 -7.01 4.45
C ASP A 16 1.60 -6.11 4.33
N SER A 17 1.92 -5.40 5.41
CA SER A 17 3.07 -4.51 5.44
C SER A 17 4.09 -4.93 6.49
N ARG A 18 5.35 -4.97 6.09
CA ARG A 18 6.49 -5.19 7.00
C ARG A 18 7.63 -4.24 6.68
N ARG A 19 8.55 -4.09 7.63
CA ARG A 19 9.74 -3.27 7.46
C ARG A 19 10.98 -4.16 7.48
N GLU A 20 11.82 -4.01 6.48
CA GLU A 20 13.12 -4.67 6.36
C GLU A 20 14.19 -3.58 6.16
N GLY A 21 14.88 -3.23 7.26
CA GLY A 21 15.84 -2.12 7.27
C GLY A 21 15.20 -0.78 6.87
N ASP A 22 15.66 -0.22 5.76
CA ASP A 22 15.16 1.06 5.21
C ASP A 22 13.96 0.89 4.26
N TRP A 23 13.54 -0.36 4.00
CA TRP A 23 12.46 -0.68 3.09
C TRP A 23 11.16 -0.98 3.83
N LEU A 24 10.08 -0.35 3.38
CA LEU A 24 8.71 -0.73 3.67
C LEU A 24 8.21 -1.63 2.53
N ILE A 25 7.86 -2.87 2.85
CA ILE A 25 7.41 -3.87 1.90
C ILE A 25 5.91 -4.08 2.12
N PHE A 26 5.13 -3.94 1.05
CA PHE A 26 3.74 -4.32 0.95
C PHE A 26 3.65 -5.57 0.07
N GLU A 27 3.13 -6.66 0.60
CA GLU A 27 3.02 -7.95 -0.09
C GLU A 27 1.56 -8.38 -0.14
N CYS A 28 1.05 -8.63 -1.34
CA CYS A 28 -0.28 -9.16 -1.52
C CYS A 28 -0.31 -10.65 -1.17
N GLN A 29 -1.30 -11.07 -0.38
CA GLN A 29 -1.46 -12.49 -0.02
C GLN A 29 -2.26 -13.28 -1.09
N LYS A 30 -2.82 -12.59 -2.09
CA LYS A 30 -3.67 -13.18 -3.13
C LYS A 30 -3.02 -13.27 -4.51
N CYS A 31 -1.98 -12.49 -4.79
CA CYS A 31 -1.29 -12.50 -6.07
C CYS A 31 0.20 -12.13 -5.91
N THR A 32 0.94 -12.10 -7.01
CA THR A 32 2.39 -11.81 -7.01
C THR A 32 2.74 -10.35 -6.79
N TYR A 33 1.76 -9.48 -6.53
CA TYR A 33 2.00 -8.06 -6.33
C TYR A 33 2.83 -7.79 -5.08
N VAL A 34 3.94 -7.09 -5.27
CA VAL A 34 4.79 -6.59 -4.18
C VAL A 34 5.18 -5.15 -4.47
N ARG A 35 5.02 -4.26 -3.50
CA ARG A 35 5.49 -2.88 -3.56
C ARG A 35 6.48 -2.61 -2.43
N LYS A 36 7.69 -2.18 -2.78
CA LYS A 36 8.73 -1.79 -1.82
C LYS A 36 8.96 -0.29 -1.91
N ILE A 37 9.05 0.38 -0.77
CA ILE A 37 9.32 1.83 -0.67
C ILE A 37 10.48 2.03 0.30
N ASN A 38 11.57 2.62 -0.15
CA ASN A 38 12.66 3.05 0.73
C ASN A 38 12.32 4.43 1.31
N PHE A 39 12.18 4.56 2.63
CA PHE A 39 11.77 5.85 3.21
C PHE A 39 12.91 6.87 3.30
N LYS A 40 14.18 6.45 3.21
CA LYS A 40 15.34 7.35 3.18
C LYS A 40 15.55 7.94 1.79
N THR A 41 15.59 7.08 0.76
CA THR A 41 15.89 7.50 -0.61
C THR A 41 14.65 7.85 -1.42
N ARG A 42 13.45 7.52 -0.91
CA ARG A 42 12.17 7.60 -1.63
C ARG A 42 12.07 6.69 -2.86
N GLU A 43 13.02 5.78 -3.04
CA GLU A 43 13.00 4.79 -4.12
C GLU A 43 11.81 3.84 -3.99
N MET A 44 11.15 3.54 -5.11
CA MET A 44 10.04 2.59 -5.18
C MET A 44 10.35 1.46 -6.15
N LYS A 45 10.09 0.22 -5.73
CA LYS A 45 10.15 -0.97 -6.58
C LYS A 45 8.80 -1.67 -6.56
N VAL A 46 8.32 -2.06 -7.73
CA VAL A 46 7.03 -2.75 -7.87
C VAL A 46 7.22 -4.01 -8.70
N THR A 47 6.77 -5.13 -8.14
CA THR A 47 6.53 -6.36 -8.88
C THR A 47 5.05 -6.39 -9.25
N GLN A 48 4.76 -6.55 -10.54
CA GLN A 48 3.38 -6.60 -11.02
C GLN A 48 2.66 -7.84 -10.49
N GLY A 49 1.38 -7.68 -10.23
CA GLY A 49 0.45 -8.76 -9.90
C GLY A 49 -0.79 -8.64 -10.78
N ASP A 50 -1.93 -9.03 -10.25
CA ASP A 50 -3.20 -8.94 -10.99
C ASP A 50 -3.51 -7.47 -11.37
N PRO A 51 -3.58 -7.13 -12.67
CA PRO A 51 -3.84 -5.77 -13.13
C PRO A 51 -5.29 -5.33 -12.93
N THR A 52 -6.20 -6.26 -12.62
CA THR A 52 -7.62 -5.98 -12.38
C THR A 52 -7.94 -5.79 -10.90
N ALA A 53 -6.99 -6.08 -10.01
CA ALA A 53 -7.16 -6.00 -8.58
C ALA A 53 -6.76 -4.64 -8.00
N LEU A 54 -7.58 -4.14 -7.08
CA LEU A 54 -7.29 -2.93 -6.30
C LEU A 54 -6.51 -3.31 -5.04
N HIS A 55 -5.20 -3.06 -5.08
CA HIS A 55 -4.30 -3.35 -3.97
C HIS A 55 -4.34 -2.25 -2.90
N ARG A 56 -4.69 -2.62 -1.67
CA ARG A 56 -4.76 -1.73 -0.50
C ARG A 56 -3.84 -2.25 0.59
N GLY A 57 -2.98 -1.40 1.13
CA GLY A 57 -2.15 -1.74 2.28
C GLY A 57 -1.84 -0.50 3.09
N PHE A 58 -1.95 -0.60 4.41
CA PHE A 58 -1.66 0.49 5.32
C PHE A 58 -0.61 0.05 6.33
N ARG A 59 0.52 0.77 6.40
CA ARG A 59 1.38 0.72 7.57
C ARG A 59 1.04 1.88 8.47
N LYS A 60 0.54 1.61 9.67
CA LYS A 60 0.47 2.60 10.74
C LYS A 60 1.85 2.73 11.38
N PRO A 61 2.52 3.89 11.33
CA PRO A 61 3.76 4.08 12.08
C PRO A 61 3.44 3.98 13.58
N VAL A 62 4.23 3.21 14.32
CA VAL A 62 4.19 3.23 15.78
C VAL A 62 4.52 4.66 16.22
N GLY A 63 3.57 5.34 16.87
CA GLY A 63 3.71 6.72 17.33
C GLY A 63 2.72 7.74 16.72
N ILE A 64 2.00 7.41 15.65
CA ILE A 64 0.91 8.28 15.17
C ILE A 64 -0.33 7.99 16.01
N GLN A 65 -0.55 8.80 17.06
CA GLN A 65 -1.85 8.88 17.72
C GLN A 65 -2.81 9.61 16.77
N PRO A 66 -3.99 9.03 16.43
CA PRO A 66 -5.00 9.77 15.68
C PRO A 66 -5.37 11.03 16.47
N GLY A 67 -5.12 12.21 15.88
CA GLY A 67 -5.38 13.52 16.49
C GLY A 67 -4.15 14.39 16.81
N LYS A 68 -2.91 13.90 16.61
CA LYS A 68 -1.69 14.72 16.80
C LYS A 68 -0.90 14.88 15.50
N ILE A 69 -1.44 15.68 14.59
CA ILE A 69 -0.65 16.28 13.50
C ILE A 69 -0.21 17.67 13.97
N ASN A 70 1.03 17.77 14.48
CA ASN A 70 1.66 19.07 14.62
C ASN A 70 2.13 19.52 13.24
N LEU A 71 1.37 20.42 12.63
CA LEU A 71 1.84 21.23 11.51
C LEU A 71 2.59 22.43 12.12
N ASN A 72 3.91 22.30 12.23
CA ASN A 72 4.80 23.45 12.40
C ASN A 72 5.52 23.68 11.07
#